data_AF-A0A845LP28-F1
#
_entry.id   AF-A0A845LP28-F1
#
_cell.length_a   1.000
_cell.length_b   1.000
_cell.length_c   1.000
_cell.angle_alpha   90.00
_cell.angle_beta   90.00
_cell.angle_gamma   90.00
#
_symmetry.space_group_name_H-M   'P 1'
#
loop_
_entity.id
_entity.type
_entity.pdbx_description
1 polymer ?
#
loop_
_entity_poly.entity_id
_entity_poly.type
_entity_poly.pdbx_seq_one_letter_code
_entity_poly.pdbx_strand_id
1 'polypeptide(L)'
;MDYRQQLQFCEDDAASMQAKVDAIVDEKNNARIRLANLKKEYSEMLFNDLPQAEVSKKKREMERLSREVEDYDERIEFVRQMRIERMQENLNTLNEAKEKFWKDISDEYDVMMLEARRLKAELLLHYRKISEKKELLRWSYERFMTQASISQLEKTDPEKYRKYKYSKGRPPQYWFSSTYTGSDVTVSPLEGEMSRAFEQGVVPIWVQLYEKTGEIVWRDNEAQQKLQELKDNE
;
A
#
# COMPACT_ATOMS: atom_id res chain seq x y z
N MET A 1 -19.05 -5.82 11.60
CA MET A 1 -18.32 -4.58 11.96
C MET A 1 -16.96 -4.72 11.28
N ASP A 2 -16.58 -3.76 10.44
CA ASP A 2 -15.31 -3.78 9.70
C ASP A 2 -14.10 -3.67 10.66
N TYR A 3 -12.92 -4.14 10.27
CA TYR A 3 -11.70 -4.07 11.10
C TYR A 3 -11.43 -2.64 11.57
N ARG A 4 -11.60 -1.65 10.70
CA ARG A 4 -11.44 -0.22 11.04
C ARG A 4 -12.44 0.24 12.11
N GLN A 5 -13.68 -0.25 12.03
CA GLN A 5 -14.72 0.09 13.02
C GLN A 5 -14.44 -0.59 14.37
N GLN A 6 -13.94 -1.83 14.37
CA GLN A 6 -13.55 -2.52 15.59
C GLN A 6 -12.31 -1.91 16.24
N LEU A 7 -11.34 -1.46 15.44
CA LEU A 7 -10.17 -0.73 15.91
C LEU A 7 -10.60 0.58 16.59
N GLN A 8 -11.44 1.38 15.93
CA GLN A 8 -11.97 2.62 16.49
C GLN A 8 -12.72 2.37 17.81
N PHE A 9 -13.55 1.33 17.86
CA PHE A 9 -14.25 0.96 19.10
C PHE A 9 -13.29 0.62 20.24
N CYS A 10 -12.21 -0.11 19.97
CA CYS A 10 -11.20 -0.44 20.98
C CYS A 10 -10.45 0.82 21.46
N GLU A 11 -10.12 1.73 20.54
CA GLU A 11 -9.48 3.01 20.87
C GLU A 11 -10.38 3.89 21.74
N ASP A 12 -11.67 3.99 21.40
CA ASP A 12 -12.66 4.75 22.15
C ASP A 12 -12.89 4.17 23.56
N ASP A 13 -12.99 2.85 23.71
CA ASP A 13 -13.13 2.20 25.02
C ASP A 13 -11.85 2.37 25.88
N ALA A 14 -10.67 2.26 25.25
CA ALA A 14 -9.39 2.52 25.93
C ALA A 14 -9.28 3.97 26.42
N ALA A 15 -9.71 4.93 25.61
CA ALA A 15 -9.75 6.36 25.95
C ALA A 15 -10.77 6.64 27.06
N SER A 16 -11.96 6.04 27.00
CA SER A 16 -12.99 6.16 28.04
C SER A 16 -12.50 5.65 29.40
N MET A 17 -11.81 4.50 29.42
CA MET A 17 -11.23 3.95 30.64
C MET A 17 -10.07 4.80 31.16
N GLN A 18 -9.24 5.36 30.28
CA GLN A 18 -8.18 6.28 30.68
C GLN A 18 -8.76 7.55 31.31
N ALA A 19 -9.81 8.13 30.71
CA ALA A 19 -10.49 9.29 31.28
C ALA A 19 -11.07 9.02 32.68
N LYS A 20 -11.54 7.80 32.95
CA LYS A 20 -11.96 7.40 34.31
C LYS A 20 -10.79 7.34 35.29
N VAL A 21 -9.63 6.83 34.87
CA VAL A 21 -8.42 6.83 35.70
C VAL A 21 -8.01 8.27 36.02
N ASP A 22 -7.98 9.13 35.00
CA ASP A 22 -7.57 10.54 35.16
C ASP A 22 -8.52 11.29 36.11
N ALA A 23 -9.84 11.07 35.99
CA ALA A 23 -10.82 11.65 36.90
C ALA A 23 -10.59 11.22 38.37
N ILE A 24 -10.29 9.94 38.62
CA ILE A 24 -10.00 9.45 39.98
C ILE A 24 -8.67 10.02 40.50
N VAL A 25 -7.67 10.16 39.63
CA VAL A 25 -6.39 10.81 39.98
C VAL A 25 -6.61 12.28 40.37
N ASP A 26 -7.45 13.00 39.65
CA ASP A 26 -7.80 14.39 39.97
C ASP A 26 -8.56 14.51 41.29
N GLU A 27 -9.55 13.63 41.53
CA GLU A 27 -10.25 13.54 42.82
C GLU A 27 -9.28 13.28 43.99
N LYS A 28 -8.33 12.35 43.80
CA LYS A 28 -7.29 12.06 44.78
C LYS A 28 -6.38 13.26 45.04
N ASN A 29 -5.97 13.98 43.99
CA ASN A 29 -5.14 15.18 44.13
C ASN A 29 -5.87 16.29 44.90
N ASN A 30 -7.16 16.49 44.62
CA ASN A 30 -8.02 17.40 45.37
C ASN A 30 -8.16 16.99 46.84
N ALA A 31 -8.34 15.70 47.12
CA ALA A 31 -8.36 15.17 48.48
C ALA A 31 -7.02 15.38 49.20
N ARG A 32 -5.88 15.19 48.53
CA ARG A 32 -4.55 15.47 49.09
C ARG A 32 -4.35 16.95 49.43
N ILE A 33 -4.80 17.86 48.58
CA ILE A 33 -4.76 19.30 48.84
C ILE A 33 -5.62 19.64 50.08
N ARG A 34 -6.83 19.09 50.17
CA ARG A 34 -7.70 19.25 51.34
C ARG A 34 -7.06 18.69 52.62
N LEU A 35 -6.45 17.52 52.55
CA LEU A 35 -5.71 16.92 53.67
C LEU A 35 -4.57 17.83 54.13
N ALA A 36 -3.82 18.41 53.20
CA ALA A 36 -2.71 19.32 53.51
C ALA A 36 -3.21 20.61 54.19
N ASN A 37 -4.33 21.18 53.71
CA ASN A 37 -4.96 22.34 54.35
C ASN A 37 -5.48 21.99 55.75
N LEU A 38 -6.17 20.86 55.91
CA LEU A 38 -6.63 20.38 57.22
C LEU A 38 -5.48 20.13 58.19
N LYS A 39 -4.34 19.62 57.72
CA LYS A 39 -3.12 19.46 58.54
C LYS A 39 -2.56 20.79 59.03
N LYS A 40 -2.55 21.82 58.16
CA LYS A 40 -2.13 23.18 58.55
C LYS A 40 -3.09 23.76 59.59
N GLU A 41 -4.39 23.74 59.32
CA GLU A 41 -5.42 24.23 60.26
C GLU A 41 -5.33 23.49 61.60
N TYR A 42 -5.22 22.16 61.59
CA TYR A 42 -5.05 21.36 62.81
C TYR A 42 -3.80 21.77 63.61
N SER A 43 -2.68 22.04 62.92
CA SER A 43 -1.47 22.52 63.58
C SER A 43 -1.67 23.90 64.22
N GLU A 44 -2.32 24.83 63.53
CA GLU A 44 -2.67 26.16 64.06
C GLU A 44 -3.62 26.07 65.26
N MET A 45 -4.58 25.14 65.22
CA MET A 45 -5.50 24.92 66.34
C MET A 45 -4.82 24.39 67.61
N LEU A 46 -3.73 23.63 67.46
CA LEU A 46 -2.92 23.15 68.59
C LEU A 46 -2.11 24.27 69.26
N PHE A 47 -1.82 25.37 68.55
CA PHE A 47 -1.08 26.52 69.09
C PHE A 47 -1.98 27.61 69.70
N ASN A 48 -3.27 27.63 69.37
CA ASN A 48 -4.18 28.74 69.72
C ASN A 48 -5.15 28.45 70.90
N ASP A 49 -4.85 27.46 71.75
CA ASP A 49 -5.67 27.08 72.93
C ASP A 49 -7.20 26.93 72.65
N LEU A 50 -7.54 26.34 71.49
CA LEU A 50 -8.93 26.09 71.12
C LEU A 50 -9.55 24.92 71.92
N PRO A 51 -10.89 24.84 72.02
CA PRO A 51 -11.57 23.78 72.76
C PRO A 51 -11.17 22.39 72.27
N GLN A 52 -10.83 21.50 73.21
CA GLN A 52 -10.38 20.12 72.93
C GLN A 52 -11.34 19.32 72.02
N ALA A 53 -12.65 19.62 72.10
CA ALA A 53 -13.68 19.00 71.28
C ALA A 53 -13.52 19.33 69.78
N GLU A 54 -13.12 20.56 69.44
CA GLU A 54 -12.93 20.99 68.05
C GLU A 54 -11.65 20.39 67.45
N VAL A 55 -10.58 20.33 68.24
CA VAL A 55 -9.31 19.68 67.89
C VAL A 55 -9.53 18.18 67.61
N SER A 56 -10.29 17.49 68.46
CA SER A 56 -10.63 16.07 68.28
C SER A 56 -11.46 15.81 67.01
N LYS A 57 -12.40 16.71 66.70
CA LYS A 57 -13.23 16.62 65.48
C LYS A 57 -12.39 16.75 64.21
N LYS A 58 -11.49 17.74 64.16
CA LYS A 58 -10.54 17.93 63.04
C LYS A 58 -9.59 16.74 62.88
N LYS A 59 -9.08 16.18 63.98
CA LYS A 59 -8.23 14.97 63.92
C LYS A 59 -8.94 13.79 63.27
N ARG A 60 -10.20 13.52 63.65
CA ARG A 60 -11.03 12.47 63.03
C ARG A 60 -11.30 12.72 61.55
N GLU A 61 -11.52 13.99 61.18
CA GLU A 61 -11.70 14.40 59.79
C GLU A 61 -10.42 14.16 58.96
N MET A 62 -9.24 14.49 59.50
CA MET A 62 -7.96 14.17 58.86
C MET A 62 -7.73 12.66 58.71
N GLU A 63 -7.98 11.87 59.77
CA GLU A 63 -7.82 10.41 59.72
C GLU A 63 -8.75 9.78 58.69
N ARG A 64 -10.01 10.25 58.60
CA ARG A 64 -10.96 9.83 57.57
C ARG A 64 -10.46 10.18 56.17
N LEU A 65 -10.03 11.43 55.95
CA LEU A 65 -9.59 11.88 54.63
C LEU A 65 -8.26 11.23 54.21
N SER A 66 -7.41 10.85 55.18
CA SER A 66 -6.19 10.08 54.92
C SER A 66 -6.52 8.67 54.42
N ARG A 67 -7.47 7.98 55.05
CA ARG A 67 -7.96 6.67 54.57
C ARG A 67 -8.61 6.79 53.20
N GLU A 68 -9.37 7.85 52.95
CA GLU A 68 -9.97 8.10 51.63
C GLU A 68 -8.91 8.26 50.53
N VAL A 69 -7.78 8.92 50.83
CA VAL A 69 -6.64 9.03 49.89
C VAL A 69 -5.97 7.68 49.61
N GLU A 70 -5.92 6.78 50.60
CA GLU A 70 -5.43 5.41 50.44
C GLU A 70 -6.40 4.56 49.60
N ASP A 71 -7.71 4.65 49.84
CA ASP A 71 -8.74 3.98 49.04
C ASP A 71 -8.69 4.40 47.55
N TYR A 72 -8.36 5.67 47.27
CA TYR A 72 -8.19 6.13 45.88
C TYR A 72 -7.05 5.40 45.16
N ASP A 73 -5.96 5.03 45.85
CA ASP A 73 -4.87 4.25 45.24
C ASP A 73 -5.33 2.86 44.82
N GLU A 74 -6.05 2.16 45.69
CA GLU A 74 -6.62 0.84 45.39
C GLU A 74 -7.62 0.92 44.22
N ARG A 75 -8.44 1.98 44.19
CA ARG A 75 -9.43 2.19 43.14
C ARG A 75 -8.78 2.53 41.79
N ILE A 76 -7.69 3.30 41.77
CA ILE A 76 -6.93 3.59 40.56
C ILE A 76 -6.34 2.29 39.98
N GLU A 77 -5.68 1.48 40.82
CA GLU A 77 -5.08 0.22 40.38
C GLU A 77 -6.15 -0.78 39.89
N PHE A 78 -7.30 -0.86 40.58
CA PHE A 78 -8.42 -1.68 40.13
C PHE A 78 -8.92 -1.27 38.73
N VAL A 79 -9.12 0.02 38.48
CA VAL A 79 -9.59 0.50 37.17
C VAL A 79 -8.52 0.30 36.08
N ARG A 80 -7.24 0.49 36.41
CA ARG A 80 -6.13 0.20 35.49
C ARG A 80 -6.09 -1.28 35.11
N GLN A 81 -6.26 -2.16 36.08
CA GLN A 81 -6.26 -3.61 35.85
C GLN A 81 -7.45 -4.02 34.98
N MET A 82 -8.67 -3.54 35.27
CA MET A 82 -9.84 -3.79 34.41
C MET A 82 -9.64 -3.28 32.98
N ARG A 83 -8.97 -2.13 32.79
CA ARG A 83 -8.64 -1.61 31.46
C ARG A 83 -7.73 -2.59 30.71
N ILE A 84 -6.68 -3.09 31.36
CA ILE A 84 -5.74 -4.04 30.74
C ILE A 84 -6.47 -5.33 30.36
N GLU A 85 -7.28 -5.89 31.25
CA GLU A 85 -8.02 -7.14 31.02
C GLU A 85 -8.98 -7.01 29.84
N ARG A 86 -9.78 -5.94 29.77
CA ARG A 86 -10.66 -5.68 28.62
C ARG A 86 -9.91 -5.53 27.31
N MET A 87 -8.77 -4.83 27.32
CA MET A 87 -7.97 -4.66 26.11
C MET A 87 -7.37 -5.99 25.65
N GLN A 88 -6.98 -6.86 26.58
CA GLN A 88 -6.50 -8.22 26.27
C GLN A 88 -7.61 -9.11 25.71
N GLU A 89 -8.82 -9.05 26.26
CA GLU A 89 -9.99 -9.78 25.74
C GLU A 89 -10.32 -9.36 24.30
N ASN A 90 -10.27 -8.05 24.01
CA ASN A 90 -10.54 -7.53 22.68
C ASN A 90 -9.43 -7.83 21.66
N LEU A 91 -8.19 -8.08 22.10
CA LEU A 91 -7.03 -8.26 21.25
C LEU A 91 -7.17 -9.45 20.29
N ASN A 92 -7.73 -10.57 20.78
CA ASN A 92 -7.91 -11.77 19.95
C ASN A 92 -8.90 -11.50 18.81
N THR A 93 -10.06 -10.92 19.13
CA THR A 93 -11.07 -10.53 18.15
C THR A 93 -10.53 -9.53 17.13
N LEU A 94 -9.75 -8.55 17.59
CA LEU A 94 -9.11 -7.56 16.71
C LEU A 94 -8.06 -8.21 15.79
N ASN A 95 -7.31 -9.20 16.28
CA ASN A 95 -6.33 -9.92 15.48
C ASN A 95 -7.00 -10.74 14.37
N GLU A 96 -8.08 -11.46 14.68
CA GLU A 96 -8.86 -12.21 13.69
C GLU A 96 -9.43 -11.27 12.61
N ALA A 97 -9.97 -10.13 13.02
CA ALA A 97 -10.49 -9.13 12.08
C ALA A 97 -9.38 -8.51 11.21
N LYS A 98 -8.20 -8.24 11.79
CA LYS A 98 -7.02 -7.76 11.07
C LYS A 98 -6.57 -8.75 10.01
N GLU A 99 -6.45 -10.02 10.36
CA GLU A 99 -6.02 -11.08 9.44
C GLU A 99 -6.98 -11.24 8.28
N LYS A 100 -8.29 -11.21 8.56
CA LYS A 100 -9.31 -11.23 7.51
C LYS A 100 -9.21 -10.01 6.59
N PHE A 101 -9.11 -8.81 7.16
CA PHE A 101 -9.00 -7.57 6.40
C PHE A 101 -7.74 -7.52 5.53
N TRP A 102 -6.61 -7.98 6.06
CA TRP A 102 -5.36 -8.10 5.29
C TRP A 102 -5.48 -9.10 4.15
N LYS A 103 -6.14 -10.24 4.39
CA LYS A 103 -6.39 -11.22 3.34
C LYS A 103 -7.27 -10.63 2.24
N ASP A 104 -8.37 -9.97 2.60
CA ASP A 104 -9.28 -9.36 1.63
C ASP A 104 -8.55 -8.30 0.77
N ILE A 105 -7.70 -7.46 1.38
CA ILE A 105 -6.86 -6.50 0.64
C ILE A 105 -5.82 -7.19 -0.23
N SER A 106 -5.17 -8.25 0.27
CA SER A 106 -4.17 -8.99 -0.49
C SER A 106 -4.79 -9.64 -1.72
N ASP A 107 -5.97 -10.24 -1.58
CA ASP A 107 -6.71 -10.87 -2.66
C ASP A 107 -7.11 -9.81 -3.71
N GLU A 108 -7.56 -8.63 -3.29
CA GLU A 108 -7.86 -7.50 -4.20
C GLU A 108 -6.61 -6.99 -4.92
N TYR A 109 -5.51 -6.81 -4.20
CA TYR A 109 -4.23 -6.38 -4.75
C TYR A 109 -3.71 -7.37 -5.81
N ASP A 110 -3.78 -8.68 -5.54
CA ASP A 110 -3.34 -9.71 -6.48
C ASP A 110 -4.16 -9.69 -7.77
N VAL A 111 -5.48 -9.50 -7.68
CA VAL A 111 -6.36 -9.34 -8.85
C VAL A 111 -5.98 -8.08 -9.65
N MET A 112 -5.78 -6.94 -8.98
CA MET A 112 -5.39 -5.70 -9.64
C MET A 112 -4.03 -5.84 -10.35
N MET A 113 -3.08 -6.55 -9.74
CA MET A 113 -1.77 -6.76 -10.31
C MET A 113 -1.79 -7.69 -11.52
N LEU A 114 -2.63 -8.74 -11.50
CA LEU A 114 -2.87 -9.57 -12.69
C LEU A 114 -3.48 -8.78 -13.84
N GLU A 115 -4.47 -7.92 -13.55
CA GLU A 115 -5.07 -7.05 -14.57
C GLU A 115 -4.05 -6.06 -15.15
N ALA A 116 -3.24 -5.42 -14.31
CA ALA A 116 -2.20 -4.50 -14.77
C ALA A 116 -1.17 -5.21 -15.67
N ARG A 117 -0.81 -6.46 -15.36
CA ARG A 117 0.09 -7.28 -16.19
C ARG A 117 -0.57 -7.68 -17.53
N ARG A 118 -1.87 -7.97 -17.53
CA ARG A 118 -2.66 -8.17 -18.76
C ARG A 118 -2.56 -6.95 -19.69
N LEU A 119 -2.80 -5.77 -19.14
CA LEU A 119 -2.75 -4.51 -19.90
C LEU A 119 -1.34 -4.24 -20.46
N LYS A 120 -0.29 -4.54 -19.69
CA LYS A 120 1.10 -4.47 -20.17
C LYS A 120 1.32 -5.40 -21.37
N ALA A 121 0.84 -6.64 -21.30
CA ALA A 121 0.96 -7.59 -22.41
C ALA A 121 0.24 -7.08 -23.66
N GLU A 122 -1.01 -6.62 -23.51
CA GLU A 122 -1.81 -6.07 -24.60
C GLU A 122 -1.15 -4.88 -25.29
N LEU A 123 -0.55 -3.96 -24.51
CA LEU A 123 0.17 -2.82 -25.05
C LEU A 123 1.44 -3.24 -25.82
N LEU A 124 2.24 -4.16 -25.29
CA LEU A 124 3.44 -4.67 -25.97
C LEU A 124 3.07 -5.42 -27.26
N LEU A 125 2.00 -6.21 -27.26
CA LEU A 125 1.46 -6.86 -28.46
C LEU A 125 0.94 -5.84 -29.47
N HIS A 126 0.37 -4.73 -29.01
CA HIS A 126 -0.03 -3.64 -29.90
C HIS A 126 1.20 -3.00 -30.57
N TYR A 127 2.30 -2.76 -29.85
CA TYR A 127 3.55 -2.28 -30.43
C TYR A 127 4.12 -3.24 -31.47
N ARG A 128 4.06 -4.55 -31.21
CA ARG A 128 4.46 -5.58 -32.19
C ARG A 128 3.64 -5.50 -33.48
N LYS A 129 2.31 -5.34 -33.39
CA LYS A 129 1.45 -5.16 -34.58
C LYS A 129 1.81 -3.92 -35.40
N ILE A 130 2.23 -2.83 -34.75
CA ILE A 130 2.73 -1.64 -35.46
C ILE A 130 4.05 -1.97 -36.18
N SER A 131 4.95 -2.70 -35.51
CA SER A 131 6.20 -3.18 -36.08
C SER A 131 5.98 -4.03 -37.35
N GLU A 132 5.00 -4.93 -37.33
CA GLU A 132 4.62 -5.75 -38.49
C GLU A 132 4.21 -4.90 -39.70
N LYS A 133 3.45 -3.81 -39.49
CA LYS A 133 3.08 -2.89 -40.57
C LYS A 133 4.26 -2.09 -41.11
N LYS A 134 5.17 -1.68 -40.21
CA LYS A 134 6.43 -1.03 -40.58
C LYS A 134 7.28 -1.94 -41.47
N GLU A 135 7.41 -3.22 -41.09
CA GLU A 135 8.16 -4.20 -41.89
C GLU A 135 7.46 -4.53 -43.21
N LEU A 136 6.13 -4.61 -43.25
CA LEU A 136 5.39 -4.80 -44.51
C LEU A 136 5.59 -3.64 -45.50
N LEU A 137 5.59 -2.40 -44.99
CA LEU A 137 5.88 -1.22 -45.80
C LEU A 137 7.31 -1.25 -46.34
N ARG A 138 8.27 -1.61 -45.49
CA ARG A 138 9.67 -1.77 -45.88
C ARG A 138 9.84 -2.84 -46.96
N TRP A 139 9.27 -4.02 -46.75
CA TRP A 139 9.32 -5.13 -47.69
C TRP A 139 8.72 -4.75 -49.04
N SER A 140 7.55 -4.10 -49.05
CA SER A 140 6.88 -3.67 -50.27
C SER A 140 7.72 -2.67 -51.07
N TYR A 141 8.35 -1.72 -50.37
CA TYR A 141 9.27 -0.76 -50.96
C TYR A 141 10.52 -1.44 -51.55
N GLU A 142 11.14 -2.37 -50.82
CA GLU A 142 12.31 -3.12 -51.29
C GLU A 142 12.00 -3.95 -52.54
N ARG A 143 10.81 -4.59 -52.58
CA ARG A 143 10.33 -5.31 -53.76
C ARG A 143 10.11 -4.39 -54.95
N PHE A 144 9.47 -3.24 -54.75
CA PHE A 144 9.29 -2.25 -55.81
C PHE A 144 10.63 -1.76 -56.37
N MET A 145 11.58 -1.41 -55.50
CA MET A 145 12.90 -0.95 -55.92
C MET A 145 13.68 -2.03 -56.67
N THR A 146 13.54 -3.30 -56.27
CA THR A 146 14.13 -4.43 -56.99
C THR A 146 13.58 -4.52 -58.41
N GLN A 147 12.26 -4.38 -58.60
CA GLN A 147 11.65 -4.38 -59.94
C GLN A 147 12.09 -3.17 -60.78
N ALA A 148 12.19 -1.99 -60.17
CA ALA A 148 12.70 -0.79 -60.85
C ALA A 148 14.17 -0.94 -61.29
N SER A 149 14.99 -1.64 -60.51
CA SER A 149 16.37 -1.97 -60.90
C SER A 149 16.41 -3.01 -62.02
N ILE A 150 15.58 -4.07 -61.96
CA ILE A 150 15.50 -5.11 -63.00
C ILE A 150 15.06 -4.52 -64.35
N SER A 151 14.11 -3.58 -64.35
CA SER A 151 13.66 -2.89 -65.57
C SER A 151 14.69 -1.91 -66.14
N GLN A 152 15.88 -1.83 -65.54
CA GLN A 152 16.95 -0.90 -65.90
C GLN A 152 16.53 0.57 -65.86
N LEU A 153 15.52 0.91 -65.03
CA LEU A 153 15.01 2.28 -64.94
C LEU A 153 16.11 3.27 -64.54
N GLU A 154 17.08 2.83 -63.74
CA GLU A 154 18.26 3.61 -63.37
C GLU A 154 19.07 4.09 -64.59
N LYS A 155 19.07 3.33 -65.70
CA LYS A 155 19.76 3.68 -66.94
C LYS A 155 18.87 4.43 -67.91
N THR A 156 17.59 4.04 -68.03
CA THR A 156 16.67 4.58 -69.03
C THR A 156 16.02 5.90 -68.58
N ASP A 157 15.76 6.08 -67.28
CA ASP A 157 15.20 7.30 -66.69
C ASP A 157 15.74 7.49 -65.24
N PRO A 158 16.97 8.00 -65.11
CA PRO A 158 17.64 8.13 -63.82
C PRO A 158 16.90 9.06 -62.85
N GLU A 159 16.21 10.08 -63.37
CA GLU A 159 15.50 11.07 -62.55
C GLU A 159 14.27 10.44 -61.88
N LYS A 160 13.50 9.63 -62.63
CA LYS A 160 12.36 8.90 -62.09
C LYS A 160 12.78 7.83 -61.10
N TYR A 161 13.85 7.08 -61.39
CA TYR A 161 14.42 6.13 -60.43
C TYR A 161 14.85 6.83 -59.13
N ARG A 162 15.51 7.99 -59.25
CA ARG A 162 15.91 8.82 -58.11
C ARG A 162 14.70 9.26 -57.28
N LYS A 163 13.62 9.71 -57.92
CA LYS A 163 12.37 10.09 -57.24
C LYS A 163 11.82 8.92 -56.42
N TYR A 164 11.76 7.72 -56.99
CA TYR A 164 11.31 6.53 -56.26
C TYR A 164 12.21 6.14 -55.09
N LYS A 165 13.53 6.21 -55.29
CA LYS A 165 14.52 5.88 -54.24
C LYS A 165 14.41 6.80 -53.02
N TYR A 166 14.04 8.06 -53.22
CA TYR A 166 13.91 9.03 -52.13
C TYR A 166 12.46 9.23 -51.66
N SER A 167 11.46 8.71 -52.38
CA SER A 167 10.04 8.77 -51.97
C SER A 167 9.67 7.70 -50.95
N LYS A 168 10.63 7.08 -50.25
CA LYS A 168 10.33 6.10 -49.20
C LYS A 168 9.44 6.77 -48.16
N GLY A 169 8.17 6.39 -48.13
CA GLY A 169 7.26 6.79 -47.06
C GLY A 169 7.91 6.39 -45.73
N ARG A 170 8.29 7.38 -44.92
CA ARG A 170 8.81 7.12 -43.59
C ARG A 170 7.60 7.10 -42.66
N PRO A 171 7.28 5.98 -42.00
CA PRO A 171 6.31 6.01 -40.92
C PRO A 171 6.78 7.03 -39.86
N PRO A 172 5.85 7.66 -39.13
CA PRO A 172 6.21 8.59 -38.06
C PRO A 172 7.24 7.96 -37.12
N GLN A 173 8.27 8.72 -36.75
CA GLN A 173 9.20 8.32 -35.71
C GLN A 173 8.60 8.69 -34.37
N TYR A 174 8.51 7.73 -33.46
CA TYR A 174 8.02 7.95 -32.10
C TYR A 174 9.20 7.93 -31.16
N TRP A 175 9.25 8.93 -30.28
CA TRP A 175 10.22 8.98 -29.20
C TRP A 175 9.59 8.31 -27.97
N PHE A 176 10.09 7.15 -27.59
CA PHE A 176 9.72 6.52 -26.32
C PHE A 176 10.64 7.07 -25.24
N SER A 177 10.18 8.07 -24.49
CA SER A 177 10.84 8.44 -23.24
C SER A 177 10.10 7.72 -22.11
N SER A 178 10.75 6.73 -21.48
CA SER A 178 10.26 6.16 -20.23
C SER A 178 11.24 6.49 -19.11
N THR A 179 10.71 6.80 -17.93
CA THR A 179 11.50 7.10 -16.74
C THR A 179 11.88 5.85 -15.94
N TYR A 180 11.45 4.65 -16.39
CA TYR A 180 11.66 3.40 -15.67
C TYR A 180 12.81 2.59 -16.29
N THR A 181 13.94 2.57 -15.58
CA THR A 181 15.10 1.72 -15.87
C THR A 181 15.24 0.65 -14.78
N GLY A 182 15.52 -0.59 -15.18
CA GLY A 182 15.68 -1.72 -14.26
C GLY A 182 15.11 -3.03 -14.80
N SER A 183 15.51 -4.16 -14.21
CA SER A 183 14.92 -5.47 -14.46
C SER A 183 13.72 -5.69 -13.53
N ASP A 184 12.56 -5.99 -14.11
CA ASP A 184 11.36 -6.46 -13.40
C ASP A 184 10.59 -5.39 -12.57
N VAL A 185 10.24 -4.27 -13.21
CA VAL A 185 9.16 -3.41 -12.67
C VAL A 185 7.81 -4.01 -13.10
N THR A 186 7.01 -4.38 -12.12
CA THR A 186 5.98 -5.44 -12.16
C THR A 186 4.81 -5.22 -13.12
N VAL A 187 4.54 -3.99 -13.56
CA VAL A 187 3.31 -3.68 -14.33
C VAL A 187 3.48 -2.64 -15.45
N SER A 188 4.53 -1.82 -15.44
CA SER A 188 4.78 -0.83 -16.50
C SER A 188 5.69 -1.40 -17.58
N PRO A 189 5.45 -1.11 -18.88
CA PRO A 189 6.42 -1.40 -19.93
C PRO A 189 7.72 -0.63 -19.70
N LEU A 190 8.83 -1.36 -19.67
CA LEU A 190 10.16 -0.76 -19.61
C LEU A 190 10.51 -0.15 -20.97
N GLU A 191 11.36 0.88 -20.98
CA GLU A 191 11.80 1.51 -22.24
C GLU A 191 12.34 0.47 -23.25
N GLY A 192 13.21 -0.42 -22.79
CA GLY A 192 13.78 -1.47 -23.63
C GLY A 192 12.77 -2.53 -24.08
N GLU A 193 11.67 -2.74 -23.37
CA GLU A 193 10.58 -3.62 -23.84
C GLU A 193 9.78 -2.94 -24.95
N MET A 194 9.45 -1.65 -24.77
CA MET A 194 8.72 -0.86 -25.76
C MET A 194 9.52 -0.73 -27.05
N SER A 195 10.80 -0.35 -26.96
CA SER A 195 11.67 -0.20 -28.12
C SER A 195 11.84 -1.53 -28.87
N ARG A 196 12.06 -2.65 -28.17
CA ARG A 196 12.14 -3.96 -28.84
C ARG A 196 10.83 -4.38 -29.50
N ALA A 197 9.70 -4.19 -28.83
CA ALA A 197 8.40 -4.54 -29.38
C ALA A 197 8.05 -3.68 -30.60
N PHE A 198 8.28 -2.37 -30.52
CA PHE A 198 7.96 -1.43 -31.58
C PHE A 198 8.94 -1.49 -32.76
N GLU A 199 10.24 -1.52 -32.49
CA GLU A 199 11.26 -1.44 -33.54
C GLU A 199 11.56 -2.77 -34.20
N GLN A 200 11.51 -3.86 -33.42
CA GLN A 200 11.97 -5.19 -33.82
C GLN A 200 10.86 -6.25 -33.78
N GLY A 201 9.67 -5.92 -33.27
CA GLY A 201 8.58 -6.88 -33.11
C GLY A 201 8.82 -7.92 -32.01
N VAL A 202 9.82 -7.71 -31.14
CA VAL A 202 10.23 -8.68 -30.11
C VAL A 202 9.59 -8.32 -28.78
N VAL A 203 8.82 -9.25 -28.21
CA VAL A 203 8.18 -9.11 -26.89
C VAL A 203 8.74 -10.15 -25.89
N PRO A 204 8.67 -9.88 -24.57
CA PRO A 204 9.09 -10.85 -23.54
C PRO A 204 8.42 -12.21 -23.65
N ILE A 205 9.06 -13.27 -23.13
CA ILE A 205 8.60 -14.66 -23.30
C ILE A 205 7.21 -14.85 -22.66
N TRP A 206 7.00 -14.33 -21.45
CA TRP A 206 5.68 -14.38 -20.80
C TRP A 206 4.56 -13.70 -21.62
N VAL A 207 4.88 -12.65 -22.40
CA VAL A 207 3.92 -11.99 -23.30
C VAL A 207 3.62 -12.87 -24.52
N GLN A 208 4.60 -13.63 -25.02
CA GLN A 208 4.39 -14.60 -26.09
C GLN A 208 3.49 -15.74 -25.64
N LEU A 209 3.63 -16.21 -24.40
CA LEU A 209 2.71 -17.19 -23.83
C LEU A 209 1.29 -16.61 -23.76
N TYR A 210 1.15 -15.41 -23.20
CA TYR A 210 -0.15 -14.72 -23.14
C TYR A 210 -0.81 -14.56 -24.51
N GLU A 211 -0.05 -14.20 -25.55
CA GLU A 211 -0.57 -14.10 -26.92
C GLU A 211 -1.16 -15.42 -27.43
N LYS A 212 -0.53 -16.55 -27.08
CA LYS A 212 -0.95 -17.88 -27.51
C LYS A 212 -2.10 -18.47 -26.69
N THR A 213 -2.07 -18.29 -25.37
CA THR A 213 -2.98 -19.02 -24.45
C THR A 213 -3.90 -18.12 -23.63
N GLY A 214 -3.63 -16.82 -23.57
CA GLY A 214 -4.29 -15.89 -22.64
C GLY A 214 -3.81 -16.03 -21.19
N GLU A 215 -2.85 -16.91 -20.92
CA GLU A 215 -2.35 -17.16 -19.57
C GLU A 215 -1.34 -16.10 -19.12
N ILE A 216 -1.47 -15.65 -17.87
CA ILE A 216 -0.56 -14.67 -17.25
C ILE A 216 0.30 -15.40 -16.22
N VAL A 217 1.61 -15.38 -16.45
CA VAL A 217 2.60 -15.93 -15.52
C VAL A 217 3.56 -14.85 -15.02
N TRP A 218 4.05 -15.04 -13.81
CA TRP A 218 4.92 -14.08 -13.13
C TRP A 218 6.38 -14.16 -13.56
N ARG A 219 6.84 -15.35 -13.97
CA ARG A 219 8.25 -15.62 -14.26
C ARG A 219 8.44 -16.07 -15.70
N ASP A 220 9.47 -15.54 -16.36
CA ASP A 220 9.82 -15.91 -17.73
C ASP A 220 10.24 -17.39 -17.85
N ASN A 221 10.89 -17.97 -16.85
CA ASN A 221 11.26 -19.38 -16.86
C ASN A 221 10.03 -20.30 -16.93
N GLU A 222 8.97 -19.96 -16.20
CA GLU A 222 7.71 -20.70 -16.24
C GLU A 222 7.03 -20.54 -17.60
N ALA A 223 7.02 -19.31 -18.14
CA ALA A 223 6.50 -19.05 -19.47
C ALA A 223 7.22 -19.88 -20.54
N GLN A 224 8.55 -19.97 -20.43
CA GLN A 224 9.38 -20.71 -21.37
C GLN A 224 9.08 -22.21 -21.35
N GLN A 225 8.90 -22.79 -20.17
CA GLN A 225 8.51 -24.20 -20.02
C GLN A 225 7.15 -24.46 -20.68
N LYS A 226 6.13 -23.67 -20.34
CA LYS A 226 4.78 -23.80 -20.92
C LYS A 226 4.77 -23.61 -22.44
N LEU A 227 5.51 -22.64 -22.95
CA LEU A 227 5.65 -22.44 -24.40
C LEU A 227 6.35 -23.61 -25.10
N GLN A 228 7.30 -24.27 -24.42
CA GLN A 228 7.95 -25.45 -24.97
C GLN A 228 6.99 -26.65 -24.99
N GLU A 229 6.24 -26.87 -23.90
CA GLU A 229 5.20 -27.90 -23.84
C GLU A 229 4.12 -27.72 -24.92
N LEU A 230 3.73 -26.48 -25.22
CA LEU A 230 2.80 -26.20 -26.31
C LEU A 230 3.38 -26.57 -27.68
N LYS A 231 4.66 -26.31 -27.91
CA LYS A 231 5.32 -26.66 -29.19
C LYS A 231 5.50 -28.16 -29.37
N ASP A 232 5.73 -28.89 -28.28
CA ASP A 232 5.93 -30.34 -28.33
C ASP A 232 4.60 -31.10 -28.51
N ASN A 233 3.47 -30.43 -28.29
CA ASN A 233 2.11 -30.95 -28.46
C ASN A 233 1.41 -30.49 -29.77
N GLU A 234 2.03 -29.58 -30.55
CA GLU A 234 1.59 -29.13 -31.89
C GLU A 234 2.16 -30.04 -32.99
#